data_AF-A0A9D8ARL7-F1
#
_entry.id   AF-A0A9D8ARL7-F1
#
_cell.length_a   1.000
_cell.length_b   1.000
_cell.length_c   1.000
_cell.angle_alpha   90.00
_cell.angle_beta   90.00
_cell.angle_gamma   90.00
#
_symmetry.space_group_name_H-M   'P 1'
#
loop_
_entity.id
_entity.type
_entity.pdbx_description
1 polymer ?
#
loop_
_entity_poly.entity_id
_entity_poly.type
_entity_poly.pdbx_seq_one_letter_code
_entity_poly.pdbx_strand_id
1 'polypeptide(L)'
;MLSFSLLLVVCLSILTVAFVLLFFVWVSLPDLAYARLTDAALPMLAHVRALRQQGERPAESVEALRSLAQESRIRFLVVTEPNGAVLADSEGEWVGQKIRPGPLRRETVNGWLSSRGRLVGPDGTRLFYVAFALQEDRADQSRRVHLVLAIAWIEVVRPFIGSLVWSVCLAGATAFALSILLAMWLARSLSRPLQRAAAAAEQVAAGDYTISLDMSVPEEARRLADSFNAMTRAVASAQRSQRDFVANVSHELRTPLTSIQGFAQAILDGTASDASSAHRASAVIHDEAERLSRMVGHLLDLTRLESGEDAMSWSQVDLHELLSACAGRFALLAEEKGIRLETDLGGPVRVIGDGDRLTQVFANLIENALKHTDPGGRVSLSIRDGQPDAPVSVLVTDTGCGIPAKDLPRVFERFYQVDKARSRSTDPDRRGVGLGLAIASEIARAHGGRIDAESIVGVGTRFTVALPRGPAASTPQQGADAGRGERPRES
;
A
#
# COMPACT_ATOMS: atom_id res chain seq x y z
N MET A 1 -5.74 -4.53 -8.11
CA MET A 1 -6.16 -5.95 -8.24
C MET A 1 -7.54 -6.08 -8.89
N LEU A 2 -8.59 -5.38 -8.42
CA LEU A 2 -9.93 -5.43 -9.02
C LEU A 2 -9.98 -4.96 -10.50
N SER A 3 -9.28 -3.88 -10.87
CA SER A 3 -9.34 -3.33 -12.23
C SER A 3 -8.73 -4.23 -13.30
N PHE A 4 -7.63 -4.94 -12.98
CA PHE A 4 -7.02 -5.92 -13.88
C PHE A 4 -7.89 -7.17 -14.02
N SER A 5 -8.53 -7.60 -12.94
CA SER A 5 -9.46 -8.74 -12.96
C SER A 5 -10.69 -8.44 -13.82
N LEU A 6 -11.24 -7.21 -13.73
CA LEU A 6 -12.36 -6.79 -14.57
C LEU A 6 -11.99 -6.78 -16.07
N LEU A 7 -10.80 -6.26 -16.40
CA LEU A 7 -10.32 -6.19 -17.78
C LEU A 7 -10.08 -7.58 -18.38
N LEU A 8 -9.53 -8.50 -17.58
CA LEU A 8 -9.37 -9.89 -17.96
C LEU A 8 -10.73 -10.57 -18.21
N VAL A 9 -11.71 -10.34 -17.33
CA VAL A 9 -13.06 -10.91 -17.46
C VAL A 9 -13.77 -10.38 -18.72
N VAL A 10 -13.68 -9.07 -19.00
CA VAL A 10 -14.28 -8.50 -20.21
C VAL A 10 -13.62 -9.09 -21.46
N CYS A 11 -12.29 -9.14 -21.52
CA CYS A 11 -11.56 -9.71 -22.65
C CYS A 11 -11.91 -11.18 -22.89
N LEU A 12 -11.92 -11.98 -21.80
CA LEU A 12 -12.26 -13.40 -21.86
C LEU A 12 -13.72 -13.62 -22.31
N SER A 13 -14.65 -12.77 -21.86
CA SER A 13 -16.06 -12.86 -22.27
C SER A 13 -16.24 -12.61 -23.77
N ILE A 14 -15.54 -11.61 -24.34
CA ILE A 14 -15.59 -11.30 -25.77
C ILE A 14 -15.00 -12.45 -26.59
N LEU A 15 -13.86 -13.00 -26.17
CA LEU A 15 -13.24 -14.16 -26.82
C LEU A 15 -14.16 -15.39 -26.79
N THR A 16 -14.82 -15.62 -25.66
CA THR A 16 -15.75 -16.76 -25.50
C THR A 16 -16.95 -16.61 -26.42
N VAL A 17 -17.55 -15.42 -26.50
CA VAL A 17 -18.70 -15.15 -27.40
C VAL A 17 -18.29 -15.30 -28.86
N ALA A 18 -17.13 -14.77 -29.26
CA ALA A 18 -16.62 -14.92 -30.62
C ALA A 18 -16.37 -16.39 -30.98
N PHE A 19 -15.78 -17.17 -30.07
CA PHE A 19 -15.56 -18.60 -30.24
C PHE A 19 -16.87 -19.37 -30.40
N VAL A 20 -17.87 -19.11 -29.53
CA VAL A 20 -19.18 -19.75 -29.60
C VAL A 20 -19.90 -19.45 -30.92
N LEU A 21 -19.84 -18.20 -31.40
CA LEU A 21 -20.42 -17.81 -32.69
C LEU A 21 -19.75 -18.53 -33.87
N LEU A 22 -18.41 -18.57 -33.90
CA LEU A 22 -17.66 -19.27 -34.95
C LEU A 22 -17.93 -20.78 -34.93
N PHE A 23 -17.99 -21.37 -33.73
CA PHE A 23 -18.31 -22.77 -33.54
C PHE A 23 -19.73 -23.10 -34.03
N PHE A 24 -20.73 -22.26 -33.68
CA PHE A 24 -22.11 -22.43 -34.11
C PHE A 24 -22.26 -22.38 -35.64
N VAL A 25 -21.59 -21.42 -36.30
CA VAL A 25 -21.56 -21.33 -37.76
C VAL A 25 -20.93 -22.59 -38.36
N TRP A 26 -19.82 -23.07 -37.81
CA TRP A 26 -19.14 -24.26 -38.31
C TRP A 26 -19.98 -25.53 -38.19
N VAL A 27 -20.68 -25.71 -37.07
CA VAL A 27 -21.56 -26.88 -36.82
C VAL A 27 -22.81 -26.85 -37.71
N SER A 28 -23.40 -25.68 -37.95
CA SER A 28 -24.69 -25.56 -38.67
C SER A 28 -24.56 -25.57 -40.21
N LEU A 29 -23.34 -25.37 -40.73
CA LEU A 29 -23.08 -25.18 -42.15
C LEU A 29 -23.50 -26.39 -43.03
N PRO A 30 -23.21 -27.66 -42.68
CA PRO A 30 -23.63 -28.81 -43.47
C PRO A 30 -25.16 -28.95 -43.55
N ASP A 31 -25.87 -28.77 -42.44
CA ASP A 31 -27.32 -28.92 -42.41
C ASP A 31 -28.02 -27.86 -43.25
N LEU A 32 -27.52 -26.62 -43.23
CA LEU A 32 -28.02 -25.56 -44.09
C LEU A 32 -27.77 -25.84 -45.59
N ALA A 33 -26.60 -26.40 -45.92
CA ALA A 33 -26.28 -26.80 -47.29
C ALA A 33 -27.23 -27.89 -47.78
N TYR A 34 -27.52 -28.90 -46.96
CA TYR A 34 -28.44 -29.98 -47.30
C TYR A 34 -29.89 -29.50 -47.41
N ALA A 35 -30.34 -28.61 -46.51
CA ALA A 35 -31.68 -28.02 -46.61
C ALA A 35 -31.87 -27.27 -47.93
N ARG A 36 -30.93 -26.39 -48.31
CA ARG A 36 -30.99 -25.66 -49.59
C ARG A 36 -30.99 -26.57 -50.81
N LEU A 37 -30.15 -27.61 -50.82
CA LEU A 37 -30.13 -28.59 -51.90
C LEU A 37 -31.45 -29.35 -52.01
N THR A 38 -32.06 -29.68 -50.88
CA THR A 38 -33.33 -30.40 -50.82
C THR A 38 -34.49 -29.53 -51.30
N ASP A 39 -34.54 -28.27 -50.87
CA ASP A 39 -35.55 -27.29 -51.32
C ASP A 39 -35.47 -27.07 -52.84
N ALA A 40 -34.26 -26.96 -53.38
CA ALA A 40 -34.04 -26.83 -54.83
C ALA A 40 -34.29 -28.14 -55.60
N ALA A 41 -34.20 -29.30 -54.95
CA ALA A 41 -34.45 -30.58 -55.59
C ALA A 41 -35.91 -30.78 -55.97
N LEU A 42 -36.84 -30.29 -55.14
CA LEU A 42 -38.27 -30.50 -55.33
C LEU A 42 -38.79 -30.01 -56.69
N PRO A 43 -38.55 -28.76 -57.13
CA PRO A 43 -38.99 -28.30 -58.45
C PRO A 43 -38.29 -29.07 -59.58
N MET A 44 -37.00 -29.41 -59.42
CA MET A 44 -36.25 -30.16 -60.44
C MET A 44 -36.78 -31.59 -60.60
N LEU A 45 -37.05 -32.30 -59.51
CA LEU A 45 -37.63 -33.64 -59.52
C LEU A 45 -39.07 -33.65 -60.04
N ALA A 46 -39.88 -32.65 -59.68
CA ALA A 46 -41.23 -32.49 -60.21
C ALA A 46 -41.20 -32.26 -61.73
N HIS A 47 -40.27 -31.45 -62.21
CA HIS A 47 -40.09 -31.17 -63.63
C HIS A 47 -39.63 -32.42 -64.40
N VAL A 48 -38.64 -33.16 -63.89
CA VAL A 48 -38.17 -34.44 -64.47
C VAL A 48 -39.32 -35.46 -64.56
N ARG A 49 -40.18 -35.52 -63.54
CA ARG A 49 -41.35 -36.40 -63.53
C ARG A 49 -42.39 -35.99 -64.58
N ALA A 50 -42.63 -34.69 -64.77
CA ALA A 50 -43.58 -34.15 -65.74
C ALA A 50 -43.13 -34.42 -67.19
N LEU A 51 -41.87 -34.10 -67.52
CA LEU A 51 -41.31 -34.33 -68.86
C LEU A 51 -41.34 -35.82 -69.24
N ARG A 52 -41.11 -36.70 -68.26
CA ARG A 52 -41.18 -38.14 -68.46
C ARG A 52 -42.61 -38.64 -68.75
N GLN A 53 -43.64 -38.02 -68.16
CA GLN A 53 -45.04 -38.36 -68.45
C GLN A 53 -45.46 -37.91 -69.86
N GLN A 54 -44.79 -36.90 -70.42
CA GLN A 54 -45.06 -36.35 -71.75
C GLN A 54 -44.25 -37.03 -72.88
N GLY A 55 -43.29 -37.90 -72.54
CA GLY A 55 -42.49 -38.63 -73.52
C GLY A 55 -41.47 -37.77 -74.28
N GLU A 56 -41.05 -36.64 -73.72
CA GLU A 56 -40.10 -35.72 -74.35
C GLU A 56 -38.68 -36.29 -74.49
N ARG A 57 -37.89 -35.71 -75.39
CA ARG A 57 -36.53 -36.19 -75.70
C ARG A 57 -35.57 -35.86 -74.54
N PRO A 58 -34.59 -36.74 -74.25
CA PRO A 58 -33.62 -36.52 -73.17
C PRO A 58 -32.84 -35.19 -73.23
N ALA A 59 -32.65 -34.63 -74.43
CA ALA A 59 -31.91 -33.37 -74.62
C ALA A 59 -32.69 -32.13 -74.14
N GLU A 60 -34.02 -32.10 -74.33
CA GLU A 60 -34.89 -31.00 -73.90
C GLU A 60 -35.00 -30.97 -72.36
N SER A 61 -34.97 -32.15 -71.73
CA SER A 61 -34.99 -32.28 -70.26
C SER A 61 -33.71 -31.76 -69.59
N VAL A 62 -32.54 -31.88 -70.22
CA VAL A 62 -31.26 -31.40 -69.66
C VAL A 62 -31.19 -29.87 -69.70
N GLU A 63 -31.71 -29.24 -70.76
CA GLU A 63 -31.68 -27.78 -70.88
C GLU A 63 -32.64 -27.10 -69.88
N ALA A 64 -33.81 -27.69 -69.63
CA ALA A 64 -34.72 -27.21 -68.60
C ALA A 64 -34.17 -27.40 -67.17
N LEU A 65 -33.40 -28.46 -66.91
CA LEU A 65 -32.68 -28.62 -65.65
C LEU A 65 -31.55 -27.61 -65.49
N ARG A 66 -30.88 -27.23 -66.59
CA ARG A 66 -29.82 -26.22 -66.61
C ARG A 66 -30.33 -24.83 -66.24
N SER A 67 -31.50 -24.42 -66.73
CA SER A 67 -32.08 -23.12 -66.35
C SER A 67 -32.44 -23.06 -64.86
N LEU A 68 -33.08 -24.11 -64.31
CA LEU A 68 -33.42 -24.21 -62.89
C LEU A 68 -32.18 -24.23 -61.98
N ALA A 69 -31.13 -24.92 -62.43
CA ALA A 69 -29.85 -25.01 -61.74
C ALA A 69 -29.14 -23.66 -61.67
N GLN A 70 -29.15 -22.90 -62.76
CA GLN A 70 -28.60 -21.54 -62.81
C GLN A 70 -29.36 -20.57 -61.88
N GLU A 71 -30.69 -20.62 -61.89
CA GLU A 71 -31.52 -19.75 -61.03
C GLU A 71 -31.26 -20.01 -59.53
N SER A 72 -31.10 -21.29 -59.16
CA SER A 72 -30.86 -21.69 -57.77
C SER A 72 -29.38 -21.66 -57.36
N ARG A 73 -28.46 -21.33 -58.27
CA ARG A 73 -26.99 -21.43 -58.09
C ARG A 73 -26.54 -22.79 -57.55
N ILE A 74 -27.16 -23.86 -58.06
CA ILE A 74 -26.88 -25.23 -57.68
C ILE A 74 -26.43 -25.97 -58.93
N ARG A 75 -25.39 -26.79 -58.80
CA ARG A 75 -24.90 -27.66 -59.88
C ARG A 75 -25.73 -28.92 -59.91
N PHE A 76 -26.18 -29.37 -61.08
CA PHE A 76 -26.79 -30.71 -61.22
C PHE A 76 -25.88 -31.63 -62.03
N LEU A 77 -25.92 -32.91 -61.68
CA LEU A 77 -25.19 -33.97 -62.34
C LEU A 77 -26.15 -35.15 -62.53
N VAL A 78 -26.19 -35.71 -63.72
CA VAL A 78 -26.94 -36.94 -64.00
C VAL A 78 -25.95 -38.09 -64.02
N VAL A 79 -26.05 -39.01 -63.06
CA VAL A 79 -25.08 -40.09 -62.86
C VAL A 79 -25.74 -41.44 -63.11
N THR A 80 -25.03 -42.36 -63.75
CA THR A 80 -25.50 -43.73 -64.00
C THR A 80 -24.82 -44.77 -63.12
N GLU A 81 -25.57 -45.79 -62.68
CA GLU A 81 -25.04 -47.02 -62.10
C GLU A 81 -24.89 -48.12 -63.17
N PRO A 82 -23.91 -49.04 -63.03
CA PRO A 82 -23.00 -49.23 -61.89
C PRO A 82 -21.65 -48.49 -61.98
N ASN A 83 -21.35 -47.82 -63.10
CA ASN A 83 -20.03 -47.23 -63.36
C ASN A 83 -19.81 -45.83 -62.76
N GLY A 84 -20.87 -45.16 -62.30
CA GLY A 84 -20.82 -43.80 -61.77
C GLY A 84 -20.56 -42.74 -62.84
N ALA A 85 -20.78 -43.05 -64.12
CA ALA A 85 -20.47 -42.11 -65.19
C ALA A 85 -21.47 -40.94 -65.20
N VAL A 86 -20.94 -39.73 -65.25
CA VAL A 86 -21.71 -38.49 -65.41
C VAL A 86 -22.13 -38.36 -66.87
N LEU A 87 -23.43 -38.41 -67.12
CA LEU A 87 -24.04 -38.23 -68.44
C LEU A 87 -24.30 -36.76 -68.78
N ALA A 88 -24.65 -35.96 -67.77
CA ALA A 88 -24.94 -34.54 -67.94
C ALA A 88 -24.49 -33.77 -66.69
N ASP A 89 -24.06 -32.54 -66.92
CA ASP A 89 -23.60 -31.59 -65.92
C ASP A 89 -24.09 -30.20 -66.32
N SER A 90 -24.60 -29.41 -65.38
CA SER A 90 -25.00 -28.02 -65.63
C SER A 90 -23.89 -27.17 -66.22
N GLU A 91 -22.65 -27.41 -65.79
CA GLU A 91 -21.46 -26.63 -66.16
C GLU A 91 -20.56 -27.37 -67.18
N GLY A 92 -20.85 -28.64 -67.47
CA GLY A 92 -20.20 -29.44 -68.52
C GLY A 92 -18.83 -30.04 -68.18
N GLU A 93 -18.18 -29.63 -67.08
CA GLU A 93 -16.81 -30.04 -66.75
C GLU A 93 -16.68 -31.49 -66.25
N TRP A 94 -17.77 -32.10 -65.77
CA TRP A 94 -17.75 -33.44 -65.19
C TRP A 94 -18.24 -34.52 -66.15
N VAL A 95 -18.69 -34.16 -67.35
CA VAL A 95 -19.20 -35.12 -68.33
C VAL A 95 -18.12 -36.17 -68.64
N GLY A 96 -18.47 -37.45 -68.49
CA GLY A 96 -17.53 -38.57 -68.68
C GLY A 96 -16.65 -38.92 -67.48
N GLN A 97 -16.67 -38.11 -66.41
CA GLN A 97 -16.01 -38.47 -65.14
C GLN A 97 -16.83 -39.50 -64.36
N LYS A 98 -16.17 -40.23 -63.46
CA LYS A 98 -16.83 -41.23 -62.60
C LYS A 98 -17.03 -40.66 -61.20
N ILE A 99 -18.28 -40.42 -60.82
CA ILE A 99 -18.69 -40.04 -59.48
C ILE A 99 -19.45 -41.20 -58.87
N ARG A 100 -19.04 -41.65 -57.68
CA ARG A 100 -19.80 -42.60 -56.88
C ARG A 100 -20.49 -41.85 -55.75
N PRO A 101 -21.77 -41.48 -55.87
CA PRO A 101 -22.51 -41.00 -54.70
C PRO A 101 -22.49 -42.10 -53.62
N GLY A 102 -22.45 -41.69 -52.36
CA GLY A 102 -22.45 -42.60 -51.22
C GLY A 102 -23.72 -43.46 -51.19
N PRO A 103 -23.72 -44.60 -50.48
CA PRO A 103 -24.83 -45.54 -50.49
C PRO A 103 -26.15 -44.84 -50.13
N LEU A 104 -27.17 -44.98 -50.97
CA LEU A 104 -28.52 -44.44 -50.75
C LEU A 104 -29.08 -45.04 -49.46
N ARG A 105 -29.03 -44.26 -48.37
CA ARG A 105 -29.74 -44.61 -47.13
C ARG A 105 -31.21 -44.22 -47.30
N ARG A 106 -32.13 -44.95 -46.66
CA ARG A 106 -33.59 -44.77 -46.74
C ARG A 106 -34.11 -43.45 -46.12
N GLU A 107 -33.38 -42.34 -46.19
CA GLU A 107 -33.97 -41.02 -45.94
C GLU A 107 -34.84 -40.69 -47.17
N THR A 108 -36.16 -40.85 -47.00
CA THR A 108 -37.13 -40.57 -48.05
C THR A 108 -37.50 -39.09 -48.00
N VAL A 109 -37.11 -38.34 -49.02
CA VAL A 109 -37.54 -36.94 -49.18
C VAL A 109 -38.73 -36.94 -50.13
N ASN A 110 -39.93 -36.67 -49.61
CA ASN A 110 -41.17 -36.64 -50.40
C ASN A 110 -41.37 -37.88 -51.31
N GLY A 111 -41.00 -39.06 -50.81
CA GLY A 111 -41.13 -40.33 -51.52
C GLY A 111 -39.95 -40.71 -52.42
N TRP A 112 -38.92 -39.87 -52.55
CA TRP A 112 -37.69 -40.19 -53.30
C TRP A 112 -36.60 -40.74 -52.37
N LEU A 113 -35.92 -41.80 -52.81
CA LEU A 113 -34.70 -42.30 -52.18
C LEU A 113 -33.58 -41.28 -52.38
N SER A 114 -33.00 -40.80 -51.28
CA SER A 114 -31.96 -39.77 -51.30
C SER A 114 -30.69 -40.17 -50.55
N SER A 115 -29.54 -39.61 -50.94
CA SER A 115 -28.26 -39.72 -50.23
C SER A 115 -27.62 -38.36 -50.14
N ARG A 116 -27.02 -38.03 -49.00
CA ARG A 116 -26.31 -36.77 -48.79
C ARG A 116 -24.84 -37.02 -48.48
N GLY A 117 -23.98 -36.12 -48.94
CA GLY A 117 -22.55 -36.26 -48.71
C GLY A 117 -21.74 -35.02 -49.09
N ARG A 118 -20.43 -35.21 -49.19
CA ARG A 118 -19.48 -34.21 -49.67
C ARG A 118 -18.71 -34.78 -50.86
N LEU A 119 -18.47 -33.95 -51.86
CA LEU A 119 -17.66 -34.27 -53.03
C LEU A 119 -16.62 -33.17 -53.26
N VAL A 120 -15.53 -33.52 -53.92
CA VAL A 120 -14.47 -32.58 -54.30
C VAL A 120 -14.49 -32.48 -55.81
N GLY A 121 -14.59 -31.25 -56.31
CA GLY A 121 -14.59 -30.98 -57.74
C GLY A 121 -13.23 -31.19 -58.41
N PRO A 122 -13.22 -31.30 -59.74
CA PRO A 122 -12.00 -31.33 -60.55
C PRO A 122 -11.06 -30.18 -60.21
N ASP A 123 -11.63 -29.00 -59.95
CA ASP A 123 -10.89 -27.78 -59.58
C ASP A 123 -10.53 -27.72 -58.07
N GLY A 124 -10.71 -28.83 -57.34
CA GLY A 124 -10.46 -28.90 -55.90
C GLY A 124 -11.56 -28.28 -55.01
N THR A 125 -12.66 -27.81 -55.61
CA THR A 125 -13.74 -27.14 -54.88
C THR A 125 -14.53 -28.13 -54.02
N ARG A 126 -14.70 -27.83 -52.73
CA ARG A 126 -15.49 -28.66 -51.81
C ARG A 126 -16.98 -28.38 -51.97
N LEU A 127 -17.73 -29.40 -52.30
CA LEU A 127 -19.16 -29.34 -52.61
C LEU A 127 -19.94 -30.23 -51.64
N PHE A 128 -21.07 -29.74 -51.15
CA PHE A 128 -22.09 -30.59 -50.53
C PHE A 128 -22.99 -31.12 -51.64
N TYR A 129 -23.50 -32.34 -51.49
CA TYR A 129 -24.44 -32.88 -52.47
C TYR A 129 -25.59 -33.65 -51.85
N VAL A 130 -26.70 -33.70 -52.58
CA VAL A 130 -27.83 -34.61 -52.36
C VAL A 130 -28.11 -35.33 -53.69
N ALA A 131 -28.13 -36.65 -53.65
CA ALA A 131 -28.39 -37.53 -54.78
C ALA A 131 -29.78 -38.15 -54.64
N PHE A 132 -30.57 -38.16 -55.72
CA PHE A 132 -31.91 -38.74 -55.78
C PHE A 132 -31.97 -39.83 -56.84
N ALA A 133 -32.58 -40.98 -56.51
CA ALA A 133 -32.76 -42.06 -57.48
C ALA A 133 -33.95 -41.80 -58.40
N LEU A 134 -33.71 -41.73 -59.72
CA LEU A 134 -34.73 -41.45 -60.74
C LEU A 134 -35.41 -42.72 -61.31
N GLN A 135 -35.07 -43.92 -60.81
CA GLN A 135 -35.53 -45.19 -61.36
C GLN A 135 -35.79 -46.28 -60.31
N GLU A 136 -36.98 -46.88 -60.37
CA GLU A 136 -37.32 -48.19 -59.80
C GLU A 136 -38.17 -48.93 -60.84
N ASP A 137 -37.57 -49.29 -61.98
CA ASP A 137 -38.25 -50.11 -63.00
C ASP A 137 -38.01 -51.59 -62.69
N ARG A 138 -39.08 -52.37 -62.51
CA ARG A 138 -39.04 -53.76 -62.02
C ARG A 138 -38.50 -54.77 -63.05
N ALA A 139 -38.25 -54.37 -64.30
CA ALA A 139 -37.91 -55.28 -65.38
C ALA A 139 -36.41 -55.38 -65.74
N ASP A 140 -35.56 -54.40 -65.37
CA ASP A 140 -34.11 -54.47 -65.62
C ASP A 140 -33.33 -53.74 -64.49
N GLN A 141 -32.70 -54.51 -63.60
CA GLN A 141 -31.98 -53.99 -62.43
C GLN A 141 -30.62 -53.32 -62.78
N SER A 142 -30.26 -53.26 -64.06
CA SER A 142 -28.86 -53.07 -64.48
C SER A 142 -28.43 -51.61 -64.70
N ARG A 143 -29.36 -50.65 -64.79
CA ARG A 143 -29.05 -49.22 -64.96
C ARG A 143 -29.96 -48.37 -64.08
N ARG A 144 -29.42 -47.79 -63.01
CA ARG A 144 -30.11 -46.75 -62.21
C ARG A 144 -29.54 -45.40 -62.57
N VAL A 145 -30.41 -44.41 -62.73
CA VAL A 145 -30.02 -43.01 -62.95
C VAL A 145 -30.24 -42.23 -61.66
N HIS A 146 -29.25 -41.45 -61.26
CA HIS A 146 -29.31 -40.55 -60.12
C HIS A 146 -29.21 -39.10 -60.57
N LEU A 147 -30.08 -38.25 -60.02
CA LEU A 147 -29.92 -36.81 -60.08
C LEU A 147 -29.13 -36.38 -58.85
N VAL A 148 -27.91 -35.89 -59.04
CA VAL A 148 -27.06 -35.37 -57.97
C VAL A 148 -27.07 -33.85 -58.06
N LEU A 149 -27.52 -33.20 -57.00
CA LEU A 149 -27.47 -31.76 -56.85
C LEU A 149 -26.34 -31.41 -55.91
N ALA A 150 -25.53 -30.42 -56.28
CA ALA A 150 -24.33 -30.04 -55.55
C ALA A 150 -24.24 -28.51 -55.37
N ILE A 151 -23.81 -28.06 -54.20
CA ILE A 151 -23.60 -26.65 -53.88
C ILE A 151 -22.21 -26.46 -53.30
N ALA A 152 -21.50 -25.43 -53.77
CA ALA A 152 -20.17 -25.12 -53.28
C ALA A 152 -20.26 -24.57 -51.85
N TRP A 153 -19.34 -24.98 -50.97
CA TRP A 153 -19.31 -24.51 -49.58
C TRP A 153 -19.31 -22.98 -49.48
N ILE A 154 -18.64 -22.28 -50.42
CA ILE A 154 -18.55 -20.83 -50.45
C ILE A 154 -19.92 -20.16 -50.70
N GLU A 155 -20.80 -20.74 -51.52
CA GLU A 155 -22.13 -20.20 -51.79
C GLU A 155 -23.07 -20.34 -50.58
N VAL A 156 -22.80 -21.32 -49.70
CA VAL A 156 -23.50 -21.47 -48.42
C VAL A 156 -23.04 -20.42 -47.41
N VAL A 157 -21.72 -20.13 -47.37
CA VAL A 157 -21.13 -19.20 -46.39
C VAL A 157 -21.27 -17.73 -46.78
N ARG A 158 -21.26 -17.42 -48.08
CA ARG A 158 -21.31 -16.06 -48.64
C ARG A 158 -22.35 -15.12 -47.99
N PRO A 159 -23.63 -15.51 -47.79
CA PRO A 159 -24.61 -14.64 -47.13
C PRO A 159 -24.28 -14.35 -45.66
N PHE A 160 -23.60 -15.27 -44.96
CA PHE A 160 -23.22 -15.08 -43.55
C PHE A 160 -22.07 -14.10 -43.39
N ILE A 161 -21.13 -14.03 -44.34
CA ILE A 161 -19.98 -13.12 -44.29
C ILE A 161 -20.44 -11.67 -44.12
N GLY A 162 -21.44 -11.23 -44.90
CA GLY A 162 -21.96 -9.86 -44.80
C GLY A 162 -22.52 -9.54 -43.40
N SER A 163 -23.33 -10.45 -42.84
CA SER A 163 -23.88 -10.30 -41.48
C SER A 163 -22.81 -10.35 -40.37
N LEU A 164 -21.76 -11.15 -40.57
CA LEU A 164 -20.65 -11.29 -39.63
C LEU A 164 -19.80 -10.01 -39.58
N VAL A 165 -19.48 -9.42 -40.73
CA VAL A 165 -18.67 -8.19 -40.80
C VAL A 165 -19.34 -7.06 -40.01
N TRP A 166 -20.65 -6.84 -40.21
CA TRP A 166 -21.37 -5.81 -39.46
C TRP A 166 -21.37 -6.06 -37.95
N SER A 167 -21.60 -7.31 -37.53
CA SER A 167 -21.61 -7.71 -36.12
C SER A 167 -20.24 -7.51 -35.47
N VAL A 168 -19.16 -7.84 -36.17
CA VAL A 168 -17.78 -7.63 -35.71
C VAL A 168 -17.46 -6.14 -35.58
N CYS A 169 -17.85 -5.32 -36.56
CA CYS A 169 -17.65 -3.87 -36.48
C CYS A 169 -18.39 -3.26 -35.28
N LEU A 170 -19.64 -3.67 -35.02
CA LEU A 170 -20.41 -3.20 -33.88
C LEU A 170 -19.79 -3.64 -32.54
N ALA A 171 -19.35 -4.90 -32.46
CA ALA A 171 -18.64 -5.40 -31.28
C ALA A 171 -17.31 -4.65 -31.05
N GLY A 172 -16.57 -4.35 -32.12
CA GLY A 172 -15.35 -3.54 -32.05
C GLY A 172 -15.62 -2.12 -31.56
N ALA A 173 -16.65 -1.45 -32.10
CA ALA A 173 -17.03 -0.10 -31.71
C ALA A 173 -17.46 -0.01 -30.24
N THR A 174 -18.23 -0.98 -29.75
CA THR A 174 -18.66 -1.05 -28.34
C THR A 174 -17.48 -1.32 -27.41
N ALA A 175 -16.59 -2.25 -27.77
CA ALA A 175 -15.37 -2.51 -27.01
C ALA A 175 -14.46 -1.28 -26.94
N PHE A 176 -14.33 -0.53 -28.04
CA PHE A 176 -13.56 0.71 -28.09
C PHE A 176 -14.16 1.79 -27.18
N ALA A 177 -15.47 2.00 -27.25
CA ALA A 177 -16.17 2.94 -26.37
C ALA A 177 -16.01 2.59 -24.88
N LEU A 178 -16.16 1.30 -24.53
CA LEU A 178 -15.95 0.81 -23.17
C LEU A 178 -14.51 1.02 -22.70
N SER A 179 -13.53 0.79 -23.58
CA SER A 179 -12.11 1.01 -23.28
C SER A 179 -11.81 2.48 -22.96
N ILE A 180 -12.39 3.40 -23.73
CA ILE A 180 -12.27 4.84 -23.49
C ILE A 180 -12.90 5.23 -22.15
N LEU A 181 -14.09 4.73 -21.83
CA LEU A 181 -14.76 4.99 -20.56
C LEU A 181 -13.94 4.46 -19.37
N LEU A 182 -13.40 3.25 -19.49
CA LEU A 182 -12.55 2.65 -18.47
C LEU A 182 -11.25 3.44 -18.29
N ALA A 183 -10.60 3.86 -19.38
CA ALA A 183 -9.39 4.69 -19.33
C ALA A 183 -9.66 6.03 -18.64
N MET A 184 -10.78 6.70 -18.96
CA MET A 184 -11.19 7.94 -18.30
C MET A 184 -11.48 7.73 -16.80
N TRP A 185 -12.09 6.61 -16.43
CA TRP A 185 -12.34 6.27 -15.04
C TRP A 185 -11.03 6.04 -14.28
N LEU A 186 -10.11 5.24 -14.82
CA LEU A 186 -8.80 4.94 -14.22
C LEU A 186 -7.93 6.19 -14.07
N ALA A 187 -7.92 7.06 -15.08
CA ALA A 187 -7.20 8.33 -15.04
C ALA A 187 -7.72 9.25 -13.92
N ARG A 188 -9.03 9.25 -13.68
CA ARG A 188 -9.66 10.05 -12.61
C ARG A 188 -9.52 9.42 -11.23
N SER A 189 -9.58 8.09 -11.11
CA SER A 189 -9.56 7.39 -9.83
C SER A 189 -8.16 7.20 -9.25
N LEU A 190 -7.13 6.97 -10.09
CA LEU A 190 -5.77 6.68 -9.62
C LEU A 190 -4.78 7.81 -9.89
N SER A 191 -4.76 8.31 -11.13
CA SER A 191 -3.69 9.23 -11.57
C SER A 191 -3.81 10.61 -10.92
N ARG A 192 -5.03 11.18 -10.87
CA ARG A 192 -5.27 12.51 -10.28
C ARG A 192 -4.91 12.60 -8.78
N PRO A 193 -5.33 11.67 -7.89
CA PRO A 193 -4.94 11.71 -6.49
C PRO A 193 -3.42 11.62 -6.27
N LEU A 194 -2.73 10.77 -7.05
CA LEU A 194 -1.27 10.63 -6.94
C LEU A 194 -0.54 11.91 -7.33
N GLN A 195 -0.95 12.57 -8.41
CA GLN A 195 -0.36 13.85 -8.83
C GLN A 195 -0.58 14.96 -7.79
N ARG A 196 -1.76 15.01 -7.17
CA ARG A 196 -2.04 15.96 -6.08
C ARG A 196 -1.20 15.67 -4.84
N ALA A 197 -1.04 14.41 -4.47
CA ALA A 197 -0.19 14.01 -3.36
C ALA A 197 1.29 14.37 -3.61
N ALA A 198 1.79 14.15 -4.83
CA ALA A 198 3.13 14.55 -5.22
C ALA A 198 3.33 16.07 -5.13
N ALA A 199 2.41 16.86 -5.69
CA ALA A 199 2.48 18.32 -5.61
C ALA A 199 2.37 18.84 -4.17
N ALA A 200 1.53 18.22 -3.33
CA ALA A 200 1.45 18.55 -1.92
C ALA A 200 2.75 18.20 -1.17
N ALA A 201 3.39 17.08 -1.50
CA ALA A 201 4.68 16.69 -0.91
C ALA A 201 5.79 17.68 -1.27
N GLU A 202 5.83 18.18 -2.51
CA GLU A 202 6.78 19.23 -2.92
C GLU A 202 6.58 20.53 -2.12
N GLN A 203 5.33 20.91 -1.86
CA GLN A 203 5.04 22.11 -1.06
C GLN A 203 5.40 21.92 0.43
N VAL A 204 5.17 20.72 0.99
CA VAL A 204 5.64 20.38 2.33
C VAL A 204 7.17 20.43 2.41
N ALA A 205 7.87 19.95 1.39
CA ALA A 205 9.33 20.04 1.30
C ALA A 205 9.82 21.50 1.19
N ALA A 206 9.03 22.39 0.58
CA ALA A 206 9.27 23.83 0.55
C ALA A 206 8.93 24.55 1.87
N GLY A 207 8.36 23.84 2.85
CA GLY A 207 8.08 24.35 4.20
C GLY A 207 6.65 24.80 4.46
N ASP A 208 5.71 24.55 3.54
CA ASP A 208 4.29 24.76 3.80
C ASP A 208 3.65 23.50 4.39
N TYR A 209 3.43 23.54 5.71
CA TYR A 209 2.85 22.43 6.47
C TYR A 209 1.34 22.54 6.69
N THR A 210 0.67 23.52 6.07
CA THR A 210 -0.78 23.73 6.23
C THR A 210 -1.61 22.89 5.26
N ILE A 211 -0.94 22.30 4.28
CA ILE A 211 -1.58 21.55 3.20
C ILE A 211 -2.03 20.20 3.72
N SER A 212 -3.28 19.86 3.41
CA SER A 212 -3.84 18.55 3.64
C SER A 212 -4.48 18.03 2.36
N LEU A 213 -4.43 16.71 2.18
CA LEU A 213 -5.18 16.07 1.11
C LEU A 213 -6.63 15.91 1.58
N ASP A 214 -7.55 16.53 0.85
CA ASP A 214 -8.99 16.49 1.12
C ASP A 214 -9.55 15.06 1.14
N MET A 215 -10.59 14.85 1.94
CA MET A 215 -11.27 13.54 2.10
C MET A 215 -12.12 13.13 0.87
N SER A 216 -12.17 13.96 -0.19
CA SER A 216 -12.88 13.65 -1.45
C SER A 216 -12.06 12.74 -2.39
N VAL A 217 -11.10 12.01 -1.84
CA VAL A 217 -10.27 11.06 -2.56
C VAL A 217 -11.04 9.73 -2.68
N PRO A 218 -10.95 9.01 -3.83
CA PRO A 218 -11.53 7.68 -3.97
C PRO A 218 -11.13 6.74 -2.83
N GLU A 219 -11.98 5.77 -2.49
CA GLU A 219 -11.77 4.85 -1.37
C GLU A 219 -10.38 4.18 -1.43
N GLU A 220 -9.94 3.83 -2.63
CA GLU A 220 -8.67 3.18 -2.91
C GLU A 220 -7.45 4.04 -2.53
N ALA A 221 -7.62 5.37 -2.47
CA ALA A 221 -6.57 6.33 -2.14
C ALA A 221 -6.78 7.04 -0.78
N ARG A 222 -7.83 6.68 -0.02
CA ARG A 222 -8.09 7.23 1.33
C ARG A 222 -6.93 6.99 2.30
N ARG A 223 -6.41 5.75 2.34
CA ARG A 223 -5.26 5.38 3.19
C ARG A 223 -4.00 6.21 2.90
N LEU A 224 -3.78 6.58 1.63
CA LEU A 224 -2.67 7.44 1.24
C LEU A 224 -2.87 8.86 1.79
N ALA A 225 -4.09 9.41 1.64
CA ALA A 225 -4.42 10.74 2.16
C ALA A 225 -4.26 10.80 3.69
N ASP A 226 -4.74 9.80 4.42
CA ASP A 226 -4.60 9.72 5.88
C ASP A 226 -3.12 9.65 6.31
N SER A 227 -2.32 8.81 5.64
CA SER A 227 -0.90 8.66 5.93
C SER A 227 -0.12 9.94 5.64
N PHE A 228 -0.44 10.61 4.51
CA PHE A 228 0.15 11.91 4.16
C PHE A 228 -0.20 12.98 5.20
N ASN A 229 -1.48 13.11 5.57
CA ASN A 229 -1.94 14.09 6.54
C ASN A 229 -1.32 13.85 7.93
N ALA A 230 -1.16 12.59 8.35
CA ALA A 230 -0.45 12.24 9.58
C ALA A 230 1.03 12.66 9.55
N MET A 231 1.73 12.35 8.45
CA MET A 231 3.12 12.75 8.23
C MET A 231 3.26 14.28 8.25
N THR A 232 2.43 15.02 7.52
CA THR A 232 2.49 16.49 7.47
C THR A 232 2.29 17.10 8.86
N ARG A 233 1.36 16.60 9.67
CA ARG A 233 1.17 17.04 11.06
C ARG A 233 2.40 16.76 11.93
N ALA A 234 3.00 15.59 11.80
CA ALA A 234 4.20 15.22 12.55
C ALA A 234 5.38 16.14 12.20
N VAL A 235 5.62 16.39 10.90
CA VAL A 235 6.67 17.30 10.43
C VAL A 235 6.40 18.74 10.89
N ALA A 236 5.15 19.23 10.78
CA ALA A 236 4.77 20.56 11.24
C ALA A 236 5.06 20.75 12.73
N SER A 237 4.72 19.74 13.54
CA SER A 237 4.93 19.75 14.99
C SER A 237 6.43 19.76 15.33
N ALA A 238 7.22 18.94 14.66
CA ALA A 238 8.67 18.90 14.85
C ALA A 238 9.33 20.24 14.50
N GLN A 239 8.96 20.82 13.36
CA GLN A 239 9.47 22.12 12.91
C GLN A 239 9.06 23.26 13.84
N ARG A 240 7.82 23.26 14.34
CA ARG A 240 7.38 24.22 15.36
C ARG A 240 8.19 24.08 16.65
N SER A 241 8.37 22.85 17.15
CA SER A 241 9.16 22.57 18.35
C SER A 241 10.61 23.04 18.20
N GLN A 242 11.23 22.83 17.02
CA GLN A 242 12.58 23.30 16.73
C GLN A 242 12.67 24.84 16.72
N ARG A 243 11.71 25.54 16.10
CA ARG A 243 11.66 27.00 16.08
C ARG A 243 11.46 27.57 17.48
N ASP A 244 10.53 27.01 18.24
CA ASP A 244 10.26 27.41 19.63
C ASP A 244 11.49 27.17 20.52
N PHE A 245 12.21 26.07 20.31
CA PHE A 245 13.48 25.78 20.98
C PHE A 245 14.53 26.87 20.70
N VAL A 246 14.80 27.19 19.42
CA VAL A 246 15.78 28.23 19.06
C VAL A 246 15.39 29.59 19.62
N ALA A 247 14.11 29.95 19.56
CA ALA A 247 13.61 31.20 20.11
C ALA A 247 13.80 31.27 21.65
N ASN A 248 13.46 30.19 22.36
CA ASN A 248 13.61 30.12 23.81
C ASN A 248 15.08 30.13 24.24
N VAL A 249 15.95 29.37 23.59
CA VAL A 249 17.40 29.40 23.82
C VAL A 249 17.94 30.82 23.66
N SER A 250 17.57 31.48 22.56
CA SER A 250 18.01 32.85 22.27
C SER A 250 17.56 33.85 23.34
N HIS A 251 16.34 33.69 23.86
CA HIS A 251 15.81 34.54 24.91
C HIS A 251 16.53 34.30 26.25
N GLU A 252 16.67 33.05 26.67
CA GLU A 252 17.29 32.68 27.95
C GLU A 252 18.80 32.96 27.99
N LEU A 253 19.49 32.98 26.84
CA LEU A 253 20.88 33.42 26.71
C LEU A 253 21.02 34.95 26.76
N ARG A 254 20.07 35.69 26.20
CA ARG A 254 20.17 37.15 26.09
C ARG A 254 20.13 37.84 27.46
N THR A 255 19.23 37.42 28.35
CA THR A 255 19.07 38.02 29.68
C THR A 255 20.36 38.02 30.52
N PRO A 256 21.02 36.87 30.79
CA PRO A 256 22.26 36.83 31.56
C PRO A 256 23.39 37.58 30.84
N LEU A 257 23.46 37.49 29.51
CA LEU A 257 24.48 38.21 28.74
C LEU A 257 24.33 39.74 28.85
N THR A 258 23.09 40.25 28.78
CA THR A 258 22.81 41.69 28.99
C THR A 258 23.16 42.12 30.42
N SER A 259 22.93 41.27 31.42
CA SER A 259 23.33 41.54 32.80
C SER A 259 24.85 41.63 32.95
N ILE A 260 25.58 40.64 32.43
CA ILE A 260 27.06 40.65 32.41
C ILE A 260 27.59 41.91 31.74
N GLN A 261 27.05 42.26 30.56
CA GLN A 261 27.45 43.47 29.85
C GLN A 261 27.16 44.75 30.64
N GLY A 262 25.98 44.84 31.28
CA GLY A 262 25.60 46.02 32.08
C GLY A 262 26.48 46.22 33.31
N PHE A 263 26.78 45.15 34.06
CA PHE A 263 27.66 45.23 35.22
C PHE A 263 29.12 45.47 34.83
N ALA A 264 29.59 44.86 33.73
CA ALA A 264 30.92 45.15 33.19
C ALA A 264 31.04 46.63 32.76
N GLN A 265 30.01 47.16 32.09
CA GLN A 265 29.95 48.58 31.71
C GLN A 265 29.94 49.50 32.94
N ALA A 266 29.20 49.16 34.00
CA ALA A 266 29.18 49.93 35.24
C ALA A 266 30.56 50.02 35.93
N ILE A 267 31.35 48.95 35.86
CA ILE A 267 32.74 48.94 36.32
C ILE A 267 33.61 49.83 35.42
N LEU A 268 33.49 49.71 34.08
CA LEU A 268 34.27 50.49 33.11
C LEU A 268 33.99 52.00 33.20
N ASP A 269 32.73 52.39 33.40
CA ASP A 269 32.30 53.80 33.47
C ASP A 269 32.57 54.44 34.86
N GLY A 270 33.09 53.67 35.83
CA GLY A 270 33.38 54.14 37.18
C GLY A 270 32.14 54.42 38.04
N THR A 271 30.95 54.00 37.59
CA THR A 271 29.71 54.10 38.39
C THR A 271 29.70 53.12 39.57
N ALA A 272 30.43 52.00 39.46
CA ALA A 272 30.78 51.11 40.57
C ALA A 272 32.19 51.44 41.12
N SER A 273 32.41 52.67 41.57
CA SER A 273 33.75 53.22 41.88
C SER A 273 34.35 52.78 43.21
N ASP A 274 33.55 52.34 44.17
CA ASP A 274 34.06 51.81 45.43
C ASP A 274 34.34 50.31 45.35
N ALA A 275 35.32 49.83 46.13
CA ALA A 275 35.74 48.43 46.13
C ALA A 275 34.58 47.46 46.44
N SER A 276 33.59 47.87 47.24
CA SER A 276 32.44 47.03 47.55
C SER A 276 31.47 46.91 46.37
N SER A 277 31.23 48.00 45.63
CA SER A 277 30.39 47.99 44.42
C SER A 277 31.06 47.23 43.27
N ALA A 278 32.36 47.40 43.07
CA ALA A 278 33.12 46.65 42.09
C ALA A 278 33.11 45.14 42.39
N HIS A 279 33.22 44.76 43.68
CA HIS A 279 33.13 43.37 44.10
C HIS A 279 31.73 42.78 43.87
N ARG A 280 30.66 43.51 44.22
CA ARG A 280 29.28 43.09 43.94
C ARG A 280 29.03 42.91 42.44
N ALA A 281 29.46 43.87 41.61
CA ALA A 281 29.32 43.77 40.15
C ALA A 281 30.08 42.57 39.59
N SER A 282 31.29 42.30 40.09
CA SER A 282 32.09 41.13 39.71
C SER A 282 31.45 39.80 40.12
N ALA A 283 30.84 39.75 41.31
CA ALA A 283 30.09 38.58 41.78
C ALA A 283 28.90 38.28 40.87
N VAL A 284 28.10 39.29 40.52
CA VAL A 284 26.96 39.10 39.60
C VAL A 284 27.42 38.64 38.21
N ILE A 285 28.52 39.19 37.68
CA ILE A 285 29.11 38.73 36.42
C ILE A 285 29.52 37.26 36.50
N HIS A 286 30.15 36.84 37.61
CA HIS A 286 30.58 35.47 37.82
C HIS A 286 29.39 34.51 37.89
N ASP A 287 28.37 34.83 38.68
CA ASP A 287 27.18 34.00 38.87
C ASP A 287 26.42 33.82 37.53
N GLU A 288 26.27 34.89 36.74
CA GLU A 288 25.61 34.81 35.44
C GLU A 288 26.44 34.04 34.40
N ALA A 289 27.78 34.12 34.47
CA ALA A 289 28.66 33.34 33.61
C ALA A 289 28.59 31.84 33.95
N GLU A 290 28.54 31.49 35.23
CA GLU A 290 28.36 30.10 35.68
C GLU A 290 26.98 29.57 35.28
N ARG A 291 25.93 30.40 35.40
CA ARG A 291 24.58 30.08 34.95
C ARG A 291 24.54 29.82 33.44
N LEU A 292 25.19 30.66 32.64
CA LEU A 292 25.33 30.47 31.19
C LEU A 292 26.06 29.16 30.86
N SER A 293 27.16 28.86 31.55
CA SER A 293 27.94 27.63 31.36
C SER A 293 27.09 26.37 31.62
N ARG A 294 26.37 26.34 32.76
CA ARG A 294 25.43 25.25 33.09
C ARG A 294 24.34 25.09 32.04
N MET A 295 23.78 26.19 31.55
CA MET A 295 22.74 26.15 30.51
C MET A 295 23.25 25.59 29.19
N VAL A 296 24.44 26.00 28.74
CA VAL A 296 25.06 25.47 27.53
C VAL A 296 25.37 23.98 27.69
N GLY A 297 25.88 23.56 28.85
CA GLY A 297 26.08 22.14 29.17
C GLY A 297 24.79 21.33 29.05
N HIS A 298 23.70 21.80 29.67
CA HIS A 298 22.39 21.16 29.57
C HIS A 298 21.85 21.08 28.14
N LEU A 299 22.13 22.08 27.29
CA LEU A 299 21.74 22.04 25.89
C LEU A 299 22.53 20.99 25.10
N LEU A 300 23.84 20.94 25.30
CA LEU A 300 24.70 19.95 24.65
C LEU A 300 24.31 18.52 25.05
N ASP A 301 24.09 18.30 26.35
CA ASP A 301 23.60 17.01 26.87
C ASP A 301 22.31 16.59 26.19
N LEU A 302 21.33 17.49 26.13
CA LEU A 302 20.05 17.20 25.49
C LEU A 302 20.21 16.86 24.01
N THR A 303 21.03 17.61 23.27
CA THR A 303 21.25 17.36 21.84
C THR A 303 21.90 16.00 21.57
N ARG A 304 22.85 15.57 22.42
CA ARG A 304 23.53 14.28 22.27
C ARG A 304 22.65 13.09 22.61
N LEU A 305 21.78 13.26 23.62
CA LEU A 305 20.78 12.26 23.99
C LEU A 305 19.74 12.08 22.87
N GLU A 306 19.31 13.17 22.24
CA GLU A 306 18.32 13.13 21.14
C GLU A 306 18.88 12.58 19.83
N SER A 307 20.16 12.85 19.51
CA SER A 307 20.81 12.31 18.31
C SER A 307 21.16 10.82 18.43
N GLY A 308 21.15 10.27 19.64
CA GLY A 308 21.62 8.92 19.93
C GLY A 308 23.13 8.76 19.73
N GLU A 309 23.87 9.87 19.63
CA GLU A 309 25.33 9.87 19.47
C GLU A 309 26.06 9.57 20.79
N ASP A 310 25.38 9.72 21.93
CA ASP A 310 25.91 9.30 23.23
C ASP A 310 25.85 7.77 23.36
N ALA A 311 27.04 7.15 23.32
CA ALA A 311 27.19 5.74 23.68
C ALA A 311 26.91 5.59 25.19
N MET A 312 25.71 5.13 25.54
CA MET A 312 25.36 4.80 26.93
C MET A 312 26.28 3.71 27.48
N SER A 313 26.84 3.96 28.66
CA SER A 313 27.71 3.03 29.38
C SER A 313 26.86 2.05 30.20
N TRP A 314 26.30 1.06 29.52
CA TRP A 314 25.43 0.07 30.15
C TRP A 314 26.17 -0.81 31.15
N SER A 315 25.74 -0.78 32.41
CA SER A 315 26.27 -1.59 33.49
C SER A 315 25.17 -1.97 34.49
N GLN A 316 25.47 -2.88 35.42
CA GLN A 316 24.55 -3.17 36.52
C GLN A 316 24.69 -2.09 37.58
N VAL A 317 23.62 -1.32 37.80
CA VAL A 317 23.58 -0.18 38.71
C VAL A 317 22.76 -0.55 39.94
N ASP A 318 23.34 -0.37 41.14
CA ASP A 318 22.60 -0.48 42.40
C ASP A 318 21.93 0.87 42.72
N LEU A 319 20.60 0.91 42.64
CA LEU A 319 19.82 2.12 42.89
C LEU A 319 19.90 2.57 44.35
N HIS A 320 20.11 1.65 45.30
CA HIS A 320 20.25 2.00 46.71
C HIS A 320 21.52 2.83 46.93
N GLU A 321 22.65 2.35 46.39
CA GLU A 321 23.94 3.05 46.49
C GLU A 321 23.91 4.39 45.76
N LEU A 322 23.39 4.40 44.53
CA LEU A 322 23.28 5.61 43.71
C LEU A 322 22.43 6.68 44.40
N LEU A 323 21.23 6.35 44.87
CA LEU A 323 20.34 7.31 45.52
C LEU A 323 20.89 7.78 46.88
N SER A 324 21.57 6.90 47.62
CA SER A 324 22.26 7.27 48.86
C SER A 324 23.38 8.28 48.60
N ALA A 325 24.18 8.06 47.56
CA ALA A 325 25.22 8.99 47.14
C ALA A 325 24.63 10.34 46.69
N CYS A 326 23.54 10.34 45.92
CA CYS A 326 22.82 11.55 45.56
C CYS A 326 22.32 12.31 46.80
N ALA A 327 21.65 11.61 47.73
CA ALA A 327 21.13 12.23 48.94
C ALA A 327 22.24 12.84 49.80
N GLY A 328 23.37 12.13 49.96
CA GLY A 328 24.54 12.63 50.67
C GLY A 328 25.11 13.91 50.06
N ARG A 329 25.16 14.01 48.73
CA ARG A 329 25.63 15.21 48.02
C ARG A 329 24.75 16.44 48.25
N PHE A 330 23.44 16.23 48.41
CA PHE A 330 22.48 17.32 48.64
C PHE A 330 22.16 17.58 50.11
N ALA A 331 22.74 16.80 51.05
CA ALA A 331 22.46 16.91 52.48
C ALA A 331 22.81 18.30 53.04
N LEU A 332 24.00 18.82 52.70
CA LEU A 332 24.45 20.15 53.15
C LEU A 332 23.53 21.26 52.61
N LEU A 333 23.19 21.21 51.32
CA LEU A 333 22.28 22.18 50.69
C LEU A 333 20.87 22.13 51.31
N ALA A 334 20.38 20.94 51.65
CA ALA A 334 19.09 20.77 52.32
C ALA A 334 19.12 21.38 53.73
N GLU A 335 20.22 21.17 54.48
CA GLU A 335 20.43 21.74 55.81
C GLU A 335 20.51 23.28 55.78
N GLU A 336 21.30 23.84 54.85
CA GLU A 336 21.40 25.30 54.64
C GLU A 336 20.04 25.93 54.33
N LYS A 337 19.16 25.22 53.61
CA LYS A 337 17.79 25.66 53.31
C LYS A 337 16.76 25.33 54.40
N GLY A 338 17.16 24.63 55.47
CA GLY A 338 16.26 24.19 56.53
C GLY A 338 15.21 23.16 56.08
N ILE A 339 15.51 22.34 55.07
CA ILE A 339 14.64 21.31 54.51
C ILE A 339 15.09 19.93 54.99
N ARG A 340 14.17 19.06 55.40
CA ARG A 340 14.51 17.67 55.77
C ARG A 340 14.60 16.80 54.53
N LEU A 341 15.79 16.25 54.26
CA LEU A 341 16.00 15.25 53.22
C LEU A 341 16.02 13.84 53.82
N GLU A 342 15.06 13.01 53.44
CA GLU A 342 14.87 11.67 53.98
C GLU A 342 14.98 10.60 52.89
N THR A 343 15.48 9.42 53.26
CA THR A 343 15.66 8.28 52.36
C THR A 343 14.96 7.05 52.95
N ASP A 344 14.11 6.42 52.17
CA ASP A 344 13.44 5.14 52.45
C ASP A 344 13.68 4.19 51.26
N LEU A 345 14.93 3.76 51.14
CA LEU A 345 15.41 3.05 49.93
C LEU A 345 15.29 1.53 50.04
N GLY A 346 14.90 0.98 51.20
CA GLY A 346 14.85 -0.46 51.43
C GLY A 346 16.20 -1.15 51.22
N GLY A 347 16.17 -2.36 50.65
CA GLY A 347 17.37 -3.14 50.31
C GLY A 347 17.98 -2.79 48.94
N PRO A 348 19.09 -3.46 48.55
CA PRO A 348 19.73 -3.22 47.26
C PRO A 348 18.82 -3.65 46.10
N VAL A 349 18.62 -2.74 45.14
CA VAL A 349 17.81 -2.99 43.94
C VAL A 349 18.63 -2.66 42.71
N ARG A 350 18.81 -3.65 41.82
CA ARG A 350 19.69 -3.54 40.66
C ARG A 350 18.91 -3.38 39.37
N VAL A 351 19.36 -2.45 38.53
CA VAL A 351 18.87 -2.23 37.16
C VAL A 351 20.03 -2.25 36.17
N ILE A 352 19.75 -2.48 34.89
CA ILE A 352 20.75 -2.33 33.83
C ILE A 352 20.60 -0.91 33.27
N GLY A 353 21.66 -0.12 33.32
CA GLY A 353 21.62 1.29 32.96
C GLY A 353 22.99 1.94 32.93
N ASP A 354 23.00 3.20 32.53
CA ASP A 354 24.15 4.09 32.66
C ASP A 354 24.07 4.81 34.01
N GLY A 355 24.99 4.47 34.92
CA GLY A 355 24.98 4.98 36.30
C GLY A 355 25.17 6.49 36.38
N ASP A 356 25.96 7.10 35.50
CA ASP A 356 26.21 8.54 35.50
C ASP A 356 24.96 9.29 35.02
N ARG A 357 24.29 8.77 33.99
CA ARG A 357 23.03 9.34 33.49
C ARG A 357 21.88 9.18 34.47
N LEU A 358 21.76 8.03 35.13
CA LEU A 358 20.77 7.85 36.20
C LEU A 358 21.06 8.78 37.39
N THR A 359 22.32 8.99 37.74
CA THR A 359 22.73 10.00 38.74
C THR A 359 22.27 11.40 38.34
N GLN A 360 22.37 11.75 37.05
CA GLN A 360 21.89 13.03 36.51
C GLN A 360 20.36 13.16 36.64
N VAL A 361 19.58 12.11 36.36
CA VAL A 361 18.12 12.09 36.55
C VAL A 361 17.76 12.44 37.99
N PHE A 362 18.30 11.70 38.96
CA PHE A 362 17.92 11.88 40.35
C PHE A 362 18.46 13.18 40.94
N ALA A 363 19.64 13.63 40.50
CA ALA A 363 20.16 14.95 40.85
C ALA A 363 19.21 16.07 40.41
N ASN A 364 18.73 16.02 39.16
CA ASN A 364 17.79 17.01 38.64
C ASN A 364 16.47 17.01 39.41
N LEU A 365 15.96 15.84 39.79
CA LEU A 365 14.71 15.72 40.56
C LEU A 365 14.88 16.21 42.01
N ILE A 366 15.98 15.88 42.68
CA ILE A 366 16.28 16.32 44.05
C ILE A 366 16.51 17.83 44.09
N GLU A 367 17.27 18.37 43.15
CA GLU A 367 17.50 19.82 43.04
C GLU A 367 16.17 20.56 42.83
N ASN A 368 15.29 20.03 41.98
CA ASN A 368 13.95 20.61 41.75
C ASN A 368 13.09 20.56 43.03
N ALA A 369 13.11 19.44 43.75
CA ALA A 369 12.40 19.28 45.02
C ALA A 369 12.88 20.28 46.08
N LEU A 370 14.20 20.43 46.26
CA LEU A 370 14.80 21.38 47.22
C LEU A 370 14.57 22.84 46.82
N LYS A 371 14.46 23.13 45.54
CA LYS A 371 14.20 24.48 45.01
C LYS A 371 12.77 24.96 45.27
N HIS A 372 11.81 24.05 45.20
CA HIS A 372 10.38 24.37 45.29
C HIS A 372 9.76 24.05 46.65
N THR A 373 10.54 23.51 47.58
CA THR A 373 10.16 23.33 48.99
C THR A 373 10.60 24.55 49.80
N ASP A 374 9.70 25.07 50.64
CA ASP A 374 10.01 26.17 51.55
C ASP A 374 10.71 25.64 52.83
N PRO A 375 11.47 26.49 53.57
CA PRO A 375 12.12 26.09 54.81
C PRO A 375 11.15 25.45 55.81
N GLY A 376 11.58 24.37 56.48
CA GLY A 376 10.76 23.53 57.35
C GLY A 376 10.00 22.41 56.64
N GLY A 377 10.02 22.38 55.30
CA GLY A 377 9.44 21.31 54.49
C GLY A 377 10.27 20.02 54.47
N ARG A 378 9.84 19.06 53.63
CA ARG A 378 10.42 17.73 53.51
C ARG A 378 10.57 17.31 52.05
N VAL A 379 11.70 16.69 51.74
CA VAL A 379 11.95 15.95 50.50
C VAL A 379 12.28 14.50 50.87
N SER A 380 11.63 13.55 50.21
CA SER A 380 11.78 12.11 50.47
C SER A 380 12.07 11.33 49.21
N LEU A 381 13.04 10.41 49.30
CA LEU A 381 13.41 9.47 48.26
C LEU A 381 12.97 8.07 48.67
N SER A 382 12.26 7.35 47.80
CA SER A 382 11.90 5.95 48.08
C SER A 382 11.98 5.07 46.84
N ILE A 383 12.27 3.78 47.06
CA ILE A 383 12.26 2.77 46.00
C ILE A 383 11.05 1.87 46.22
N ARG A 384 10.22 1.72 45.19
CA ARG A 384 9.15 0.73 45.13
C ARG A 384 9.56 -0.37 44.18
N ASP A 385 9.98 -1.48 44.77
CA ASP A 385 10.28 -2.70 44.05
C ASP A 385 9.03 -3.58 43.95
N GLY A 386 8.55 -3.78 42.72
CA GLY A 386 7.33 -4.54 42.43
C GLY A 386 7.59 -6.04 42.29
N GLN A 387 6.73 -6.72 41.54
CA GLN A 387 6.97 -8.11 41.13
C GLN A 387 8.23 -8.21 40.23
N PRO A 388 8.84 -9.41 40.10
CA PRO A 388 10.09 -9.60 39.32
C PRO A 388 10.02 -9.11 37.87
N ASP A 389 8.84 -9.11 37.26
CA ASP A 389 8.59 -8.68 35.88
C ASP A 389 8.07 -7.23 35.77
N ALA A 390 7.90 -6.54 36.91
CA ALA A 390 7.46 -5.15 36.95
C ALA A 390 8.65 -4.18 36.91
N PRO A 391 8.48 -2.98 36.35
CA PRO A 391 9.51 -1.95 36.40
C PRO A 391 9.77 -1.50 37.84
N VAL A 392 11.03 -1.22 38.17
CA VAL A 392 11.41 -0.62 39.45
C VAL A 392 11.03 0.85 39.43
N SER A 393 10.32 1.31 40.45
CA SER A 393 9.88 2.71 40.54
C SER A 393 10.66 3.44 41.63
N VAL A 394 11.30 4.55 41.29
CA VAL A 394 11.93 5.46 42.24
C VAL A 394 11.08 6.71 42.38
N LEU A 395 10.73 7.07 43.61
CA LEU A 395 9.86 8.20 43.92
C LEU A 395 10.66 9.31 44.59
N VAL A 396 10.55 10.52 44.07
CA VAL A 396 11.04 11.76 44.67
C VAL A 396 9.84 12.60 45.05
N THR A 397 9.55 12.73 46.34
CA THR A 397 8.37 13.48 46.84
C THR A 397 8.78 14.66 47.68
N ASP A 398 8.27 15.84 47.35
CA ASP A 398 8.43 17.09 48.10
C ASP A 398 7.13 17.58 48.73
N THR A 399 7.25 18.47 49.72
CA THR A 399 6.11 19.18 50.34
C THR A 399 6.08 20.66 49.93
N GLY A 400 6.47 20.95 48.69
CA GLY A 400 6.60 22.30 48.17
C GLY A 400 5.29 22.92 47.69
N CYS A 401 5.41 23.97 46.87
CA CYS A 401 4.26 24.73 46.39
C CYS A 401 3.30 23.95 45.46
N GLY A 402 3.73 22.80 44.94
CA GLY A 402 2.98 21.99 44.00
C GLY A 402 2.85 22.60 42.59
N ILE A 403 2.32 21.82 41.67
CA ILE A 403 2.16 22.14 40.24
C ILE A 403 0.65 22.12 39.93
N PRO A 404 0.09 23.17 39.30
CA PRO A 404 -1.29 23.17 38.86
C PRO A 404 -1.58 22.05 37.86
N ALA A 405 -2.76 21.45 37.93
CA ALA A 405 -3.13 20.32 37.07
C ALA A 405 -3.05 20.62 35.56
N LYS A 406 -3.28 21.87 35.16
CA LYS A 406 -3.15 22.34 33.76
C LYS A 406 -1.70 22.33 33.24
N ASP A 407 -0.73 22.41 34.15
CA ASP A 407 0.69 22.56 33.84
C ASP A 407 1.44 21.23 33.96
N LEU A 408 0.91 20.25 34.71
CA LEU A 408 1.46 18.90 34.87
C LEU A 408 1.81 18.20 33.54
N PRO A 409 0.99 18.23 32.48
CA PRO A 409 1.34 17.58 31.21
C PRO A 409 2.55 18.20 30.51
N ARG A 410 2.92 19.42 30.91
CA ARG A 410 3.89 20.26 30.21
C ARG A 410 5.22 20.41 30.95
N VAL A 411 5.33 19.94 32.20
CA VAL A 411 6.55 20.15 33.02
C VAL A 411 7.80 19.44 32.49
N PHE A 412 7.62 18.47 31.60
CA PHE A 412 8.71 17.80 30.88
C PHE A 412 9.02 18.45 29.52
N GLU A 413 8.26 19.46 29.10
CA GLU A 413 8.58 20.26 27.90
C GLU A 413 9.84 21.10 28.15
N ARG A 414 10.69 21.22 27.12
CA ARG A 414 11.92 22.03 27.16
C ARG A 414 11.58 23.49 27.46
N PHE A 415 12.33 24.12 28.37
CA PHE A 415 12.16 25.53 28.77
C PHE A 415 10.81 25.88 29.40
N TYR A 416 9.98 24.88 29.71
CA TYR A 416 8.70 25.13 30.32
C TYR A 416 8.86 25.47 31.81
N GLN A 417 8.10 26.47 32.26
CA GLN A 417 8.07 26.93 33.65
C GLN A 417 6.63 27.30 34.00
N VAL A 418 6.18 26.80 35.16
CA VAL A 418 4.78 26.90 35.64
C VAL A 418 4.33 28.35 35.87
N ASP A 419 5.23 29.26 36.31
CA ASP A 419 4.89 30.67 36.52
C ASP A 419 6.02 31.65 36.14
N LYS A 420 5.86 32.38 35.04
CA LYS A 420 6.71 33.55 34.66
C LYS A 420 6.49 34.79 35.57
N ALA A 421 5.43 34.79 36.39
CA ALA A 421 5.04 35.92 37.25
C ALA A 421 5.41 35.73 38.72
N ARG A 422 5.42 34.50 39.26
CA ARG A 422 5.95 34.19 40.61
C ARG A 422 7.47 34.06 40.64
N SER A 423 8.11 33.81 39.51
CA SER A 423 9.57 33.92 39.30
C SER A 423 10.10 35.38 39.33
N ARG A 424 9.24 36.33 39.74
CA ARG A 424 9.61 37.69 40.20
C ARG A 424 9.66 37.80 41.74
N SER A 425 9.47 36.71 42.49
CA SER A 425 9.83 36.67 43.91
C SER A 425 11.34 36.93 44.03
N THR A 426 11.71 37.73 45.01
CA THR A 426 13.02 38.35 45.32
C THR A 426 14.21 37.39 45.53
N ASP A 427 14.10 36.14 45.12
CA ASP A 427 15.12 35.10 45.31
C ASP A 427 15.67 34.62 43.94
N PRO A 428 16.85 35.10 43.51
CA PRO A 428 17.51 34.73 42.25
C PRO A 428 17.69 33.21 42.10
N ASP A 429 17.85 32.48 43.21
CA ASP A 429 18.17 31.05 43.21
C ASP A 429 16.96 30.17 42.83
N ARG A 430 15.74 30.70 42.91
CA ARG A 430 14.51 29.98 42.51
C ARG A 430 14.25 29.98 41.00
N ARG A 431 15.08 30.61 40.17
CA ARG A 431 14.96 30.57 38.69
C ARG A 431 15.77 29.42 38.09
N GLY A 432 15.09 28.43 37.49
CA GLY A 432 15.72 27.39 36.67
C GLY A 432 15.62 27.73 35.18
N VAL A 433 16.36 27.03 34.32
CA VAL A 433 16.23 27.18 32.85
C VAL A 433 15.03 26.38 32.30
N GLY A 434 14.53 25.39 33.05
CA GLY A 434 13.46 24.51 32.58
C GLY A 434 13.96 23.37 31.66
N LEU A 435 15.25 23.03 31.73
CA LEU A 435 15.84 21.91 30.99
C LEU A 435 16.00 20.64 31.84
N GLY A 436 16.11 20.76 33.17
CA GLY A 436 16.44 19.63 34.05
C GLY A 436 15.43 18.47 33.98
N LEU A 437 14.13 18.77 34.01
CA LEU A 437 13.07 17.76 33.90
C LEU A 437 12.98 17.15 32.49
N ALA A 438 13.25 17.94 31.45
CA ALA A 438 13.30 17.46 30.08
C ALA A 438 14.48 16.47 29.88
N ILE A 439 15.67 16.81 30.39
CA ILE A 439 16.85 15.93 30.39
C ILE A 439 16.56 14.65 31.16
N ALA A 440 15.98 14.76 32.36
CA ALA A 440 15.63 13.60 33.17
C ALA A 440 14.67 12.65 32.42
N SER A 441 13.64 13.22 31.77
CA SER A 441 12.66 12.47 30.97
C SER A 441 13.33 11.77 29.78
N GLU A 442 14.23 12.46 29.07
CA GLU A 442 14.95 11.90 27.93
C GLU A 442 15.88 10.75 28.35
N ILE A 443 16.63 10.92 29.45
CA ILE A 443 17.49 9.87 30.00
C ILE A 443 16.64 8.65 30.40
N ALA A 444 15.53 8.85 31.11
CA ALA A 444 14.66 7.74 31.50
C ALA A 444 14.11 6.99 30.26
N ARG A 445 13.73 7.73 29.20
CA ARG A 445 13.28 7.14 27.93
C ARG A 445 14.39 6.36 27.23
N ALA A 446 15.60 6.90 27.19
CA ALA A 446 16.80 6.23 26.70
C ALA A 446 17.06 4.90 27.45
N HIS A 447 16.68 4.82 28.72
CA HIS A 447 16.73 3.61 29.54
C HIS A 447 15.53 2.66 29.33
N GLY A 448 14.64 2.93 28.38
CA GLY A 448 13.40 2.17 28.18
C GLY A 448 12.36 2.38 29.30
N GLY A 449 12.56 3.38 30.14
CA GLY A 449 11.70 3.76 31.25
C GLY A 449 10.82 4.97 30.95
N ARG A 450 10.21 5.52 32.00
CA ARG A 450 9.43 6.77 31.94
C ARG A 450 9.50 7.55 33.25
N ILE A 451 9.18 8.84 33.19
CA ILE A 451 8.99 9.70 34.36
C ILE A 451 7.56 10.23 34.36
N ASP A 452 6.87 10.06 35.47
CA ASP A 452 5.52 10.58 35.72
C ASP A 452 5.55 11.59 36.88
N ALA A 453 4.58 12.51 36.91
CA ALA A 453 4.44 13.50 37.97
C ALA A 453 3.00 13.58 38.49
N GLU A 454 2.86 13.55 39.82
CA GLU A 454 1.61 13.80 40.55
C GLU A 454 1.82 15.00 41.46
N SER A 455 0.90 15.97 41.46
CA SER A 455 1.07 17.17 42.28
C SER A 455 -0.25 17.79 42.69
N ILE A 456 -0.28 18.36 43.89
CA ILE A 456 -1.40 19.12 44.42
C ILE A 456 -0.85 20.46 44.91
N VAL A 457 -1.44 21.56 44.42
CA VAL A 457 -1.02 22.93 44.78
C VAL A 457 -1.11 23.13 46.29
N GLY A 458 -0.01 23.58 46.89
CA GLY A 458 0.13 23.82 48.32
C GLY A 458 0.37 22.57 49.18
N VAL A 459 0.42 21.38 48.57
CA VAL A 459 0.72 20.12 49.27
C VAL A 459 2.10 19.60 48.88
N GLY A 460 2.44 19.63 47.59
CA GLY A 460 3.75 19.19 47.08
C GLY A 460 3.65 18.38 45.79
N THR A 461 4.81 17.93 45.31
CA THR A 461 4.93 17.15 44.07
C THR A 461 5.60 15.81 44.32
N ARG A 462 5.16 14.79 43.59
CA ARG A 462 5.79 13.47 43.50
C ARG A 462 6.18 13.19 42.06
N PHE A 463 7.47 13.01 41.83
CA PHE A 463 7.99 12.44 40.59
C PHE A 463 8.22 10.95 40.77
N THR A 464 7.82 10.15 39.77
CA THR A 464 8.01 8.70 39.75
C THR A 464 8.81 8.32 38.50
N VAL A 465 10.01 7.79 38.69
CA VAL A 465 10.87 7.27 37.61
C VAL A 465 10.71 5.75 37.57
N ALA A 466 10.12 5.22 36.50
CA ALA A 466 9.95 3.79 36.29
C ALA A 466 11.02 3.27 35.33
N LEU A 467 11.87 2.35 35.78
CA LEU A 467 12.96 1.75 35.01
C LEU A 467 12.70 0.25 34.77
N PRO A 468 12.90 -0.27 33.55
CA PRO A 468 12.81 -1.69 33.31
C PRO A 468 13.93 -2.43 34.05
N ARG A 469 13.61 -3.60 34.59
CA ARG A 469 14.63 -4.54 35.03
C ARG A 469 15.30 -5.09 33.77
N GLY A 470 16.59 -4.81 33.59
CA GLY A 470 17.35 -5.52 32.55
C GLY A 470 17.33 -7.02 32.84
N PRO A 471 17.59 -7.88 31.82
CA PRO A 471 17.60 -9.32 32.01
C PRO A 471 18.53 -9.66 33.18
N ALA A 472 17.98 -10.38 34.18
CA ALA A 472 18.75 -10.84 35.33
C ALA A 472 19.98 -11.57 34.79
N ALA A 473 21.17 -11.10 35.14
CA ALA A 473 22.41 -11.70 34.70
C ALA A 473 22.42 -13.18 35.11
N SER A 474 22.15 -14.06 34.16
CA SER A 474 22.60 -15.44 34.24
C SER A 474 24.12 -15.39 34.25
N THR A 475 24.69 -15.98 35.30
CA THR A 475 26.10 -16.26 35.57
C THR A 475 27.01 -16.23 34.34
N PRO A 476 28.22 -15.61 34.40
CA PRO A 476 29.13 -15.57 33.27
C PRO A 476 29.49 -16.99 32.83
N GLN A 477 29.04 -17.37 31.63
CA GLN A 477 29.43 -18.62 31.01
C GLN A 477 30.88 -18.48 30.53
N GLN A 478 31.79 -19.02 31.33
CA GLN A 478 33.18 -19.26 30.97
C GLN A 478 33.25 -20.11 29.69
N GLY A 479 34.06 -19.65 28.73
CA GLY A 479 34.86 -20.49 27.83
C GLY A 479 34.15 -21.28 26.74
N ALA A 480 34.20 -20.77 25.51
CA ALA A 480 34.32 -21.55 24.27
C ALA A 480 35.01 -20.64 23.25
N ASP A 481 36.34 -20.55 23.32
CA ASP A 481 37.32 -21.38 22.61
C ASP A 481 37.60 -20.87 21.18
N ALA A 482 38.89 -20.84 20.90
CA ALA A 482 39.56 -20.09 19.86
C ALA A 482 39.37 -20.70 18.46
N GLY A 483 39.10 -19.82 17.49
CA GLY A 483 39.21 -20.12 16.07
C GLY A 483 40.29 -19.25 15.40
N ARG A 484 41.56 -19.49 15.72
CA ARG A 484 42.70 -18.98 14.94
C ARG A 484 42.71 -19.69 13.58
N GLY A 485 42.34 -18.99 12.52
CA GLY A 485 42.58 -19.44 11.15
C GLY A 485 44.03 -19.17 10.74
N GLU A 486 44.92 -20.14 10.97
CA GLU A 486 46.21 -20.21 10.29
C GLU A 486 46.00 -20.56 8.80
N ARG A 487 46.58 -19.76 7.90
CA ARG A 487 46.78 -20.14 6.50
C ARG A 487 48.05 -20.98 6.40
N PRO A 488 48.04 -22.15 5.74
CA PRO A 488 49.27 -22.79 5.31
C PRO A 488 49.81 -22.11 4.04
N ARG A 489 51.12 -21.89 4.03
CA ARG A 489 51.96 -21.69 2.85
C ARG A 489 52.15 -23.01 2.09
N GLU A 490 52.80 -22.88 0.92
CA GLU A 490 53.27 -23.90 -0.03
C GLU A 490 52.27 -24.12 -1.17
N SER A 491 52.62 -24.03 -2.45
CA SER A 491 53.92 -23.93 -3.14
C SER A 491 53.65 -23.50 -4.58
#